data_AF-D4ZIZ5-F1
#
_entry.id   AF-D4ZIZ5-F1
#
_cell.length_a   1.000
_cell.length_b   1.000
_cell.length_c   1.000
_cell.angle_alpha   90.00
_cell.angle_beta   90.00
_cell.angle_gamma   90.00
#
_symmetry.space_group_name_H-M   'P 1'
#
loop_
_entity.id
_entity.type
_entity.pdbx_description
1 polymer ?
#
loop_
_entity_poly.entity_id
_entity_poly.type
_entity_poly.pdbx_seq_one_letter_code
_entity_poly.pdbx_strand_id
1 'polypeptide(L)' 'MVLGEEAITREEGLGVITSVSAKQYMLDDRIGSLESGNLPIPPLLVFDWMQDDLHQLEELDTQAVFVAGMPA' A
#
# COMPACT_ATOMS: atom_id res chain seq x y z
N MET A 1 27.17 18.97 2.48
CA MET A 1 26.91 17.88 1.50
C MET A 1 25.80 17.06 2.11
N VAL A 2 24.56 17.34 1.70
CA VAL A 2 23.42 16.48 2.07
C VAL A 2 23.62 15.21 1.26
N LEU A 3 23.71 14.07 1.95
CA LEU A 3 23.78 12.75 1.31
C LEU A 3 22.60 12.67 0.33
N GLY A 4 22.87 12.34 -0.94
CA GLY A 4 21.82 12.17 -1.94
C GLY A 4 20.74 11.28 -1.35
N GLU A 5 19.49 11.74 -1.41
CA GLU A 5 18.34 11.02 -0.88
C GLU A 5 18.46 9.54 -1.22
N GLU A 6 18.51 8.69 -0.20
CA GLU A 6 18.41 7.25 -0.37
C GLU A 6 16.99 6.96 -0.86
N ALA A 7 16.77 7.13 -2.16
CA ALA A 7 15.52 6.83 -2.80
C ALA A 7 15.32 5.31 -2.76
N ILE A 8 14.41 4.86 -1.90
CA ILE A 8 13.93 3.48 -1.91
C ILE A 8 13.22 3.20 -3.24
N THR A 9 13.29 1.96 -3.70
CA THR A 9 12.59 1.52 -4.91
C THR A 9 11.07 1.56 -4.72
N ARG A 10 10.32 1.54 -5.82
CA ARG A 10 8.85 1.46 -5.77
C ARG A 10 8.37 0.24 -4.99
N GLU A 11 9.02 -0.91 -5.18
CA GLU A 11 8.68 -2.14 -4.46
C GLU A 11 8.91 -1.98 -2.94
N GLU A 12 10.05 -1.42 -2.55
CA GLU A 12 10.34 -1.13 -1.14
C GLU A 12 9.34 -0.11 -0.56
N GLY A 13 8.99 0.93 -1.32
CA GLY A 13 7.98 1.92 -0.93
C GLY A 13 6.61 1.29 -0.68
N LEU A 14 6.15 0.40 -1.58
CA LEU A 14 4.90 -0.33 -1.40
C LEU A 14 4.95 -1.23 -0.17
N GLY A 15 6.08 -1.92 0.04
CA GLY A 15 6.30 -2.75 1.23
C GLY A 15 6.23 -1.96 2.53
N VAL A 16 6.84 -0.77 2.56
CA VAL A 16 6.82 0.14 3.71
C VAL A 16 5.39 0.51 4.09
N ILE A 17 4.55 0.92 3.14
CA ILE A 17 3.17 1.38 3.43
C ILE A 17 2.16 0.24 3.64
N THR A 18 2.56 -1.02 3.40
CA THR A 18 1.70 -2.20 3.56
C THR A 18 2.20 -3.10 4.69
N SER A 19 2.89 -4.19 4.34
CA SER A 19 3.30 -5.26 5.27
C SER A 19 4.26 -4.81 6.36
N VAL A 20 5.19 -3.89 6.07
CA VAL A 20 6.15 -3.38 7.06
C VAL A 20 5.43 -2.52 8.10
N SER A 21 4.58 -1.60 7.66
CA SER A 21 3.77 -0.79 8.56
C SER A 21 2.83 -1.66 9.40
N ALA A 22 2.17 -2.66 8.81
CA ALA A 22 1.30 -3.58 9.55
C ALA A 22 2.03 -4.26 10.72
N LYS A 23 3.24 -4.77 10.47
CA LYS A 23 4.11 -5.35 11.50
C LYS A 23 4.55 -4.32 12.54
N GLN A 24 4.97 -3.13 12.10
CA GLN A 24 5.45 -2.06 12.98
C GLN A 24 4.38 -1.61 13.99
N TYR A 25 3.11 -1.52 13.55
CA TYR A 25 1.99 -1.15 14.40
C TYR A 25 1.38 -2.33 15.18
N MET A 26 2.01 -3.52 15.12
CA MET A 26 1.49 -4.76 15.72
C MET A 26 0.03 -5.01 15.32
N LEU A 27 -0.32 -4.66 14.08
CA LEU A 27 -1.60 -5.01 13.50
C LEU A 27 -1.64 -6.53 13.29
N ASP A 28 -2.84 -7.06 13.09
CA ASP A 28 -3.03 -8.48 12.78
C ASP A 28 -2.09 -8.91 11.64
N ASP A 29 -1.32 -9.99 11.82
CA ASP A 29 -0.33 -10.50 10.86
C ASP A 29 -0.94 -10.82 9.48
N ARG A 30 -2.27 -10.84 9.41
CA ARG A 30 -3.08 -11.01 8.21
C ARG A 30 -3.30 -9.71 7.41
N ILE A 31 -2.66 -8.60 7.78
CA ILE A 31 -2.81 -7.29 7.12
C ILE A 31 -1.54 -6.96 6.32
N GLY A 32 -1.73 -6.31 5.16
CA GLY A 32 -0.63 -5.78 4.34
C GLY A 32 -0.17 -6.70 3.21
N SER A 33 -0.85 -7.83 2.97
CA SER A 33 -0.68 -8.61 1.73
C SER A 33 -2.00 -9.27 1.29
N LEU A 34 -2.10 -9.58 -0.02
CA LEU A 34 -3.25 -10.24 -0.63
C LEU A 34 -3.02 -11.74 -0.77
N GLU A 35 -2.92 -12.43 0.37
CA GLU A 35 -2.75 -13.88 0.44
C GLU A 35 -4.02 -14.57 0.96
N SER A 36 -4.21 -15.85 0.63
CA SER A 36 -5.35 -16.61 1.14
C SER A 36 -5.26 -16.72 2.67
N GLY A 37 -6.34 -16.37 3.37
CA GLY A 37 -6.39 -16.32 4.83
C GLY A 37 -6.09 -14.96 5.44
N ASN A 38 -5.62 -13.99 4.63
CA ASN A 38 -5.40 -12.62 5.07
C ASN A 38 -6.70 -11.79 5.10
N LEU A 39 -6.72 -10.75 5.94
CA LEU A 39 -7.84 -9.84 6.04
C LEU A 39 -7.89 -8.99 4.77
N PRO A 40 -8.99 -9.00 4.01
CA PRO A 40 -9.10 -8.21 2.81
C PRO A 40 -9.28 -6.74 3.21
N ILE A 41 -8.17 -5.99 3.14
CA ILE A 41 -8.12 -4.53 3.24
C ILE A 41 -7.53 -3.89 1.97
N PRO A 42 -7.95 -4.26 0.74
CA PRO A 42 -7.46 -3.57 -0.46
C PRO A 42 -8.22 -2.26 -0.69
N PRO A 43 -7.53 -1.13 -0.94
CA PRO A 43 -8.09 -0.09 -1.78
C PRO A 43 -8.14 -0.60 -3.22
N LEU A 44 -9.26 -0.35 -3.92
CA LEU A 44 -9.33 -0.52 -5.36
C LEU A 44 -8.99 0.81 -6.03
N LEU A 45 -7.82 0.86 -6.64
CA LEU A 45 -7.34 1.97 -7.45
C LEU A 45 -7.14 1.47 -8.88
N VAL A 46 -7.54 2.26 -9.88
CA VAL A 46 -7.09 2.05 -11.27
C VAL A 46 -5.75 2.75 -11.41
N PHE A 47 -4.72 2.10 -10.87
CA PHE A 47 -3.35 2.61 -10.82
C PHE A 47 -2.38 1.43 -10.69
N ASP A 48 -1.39 1.37 -11.57
CA ASP A 48 -0.28 0.42 -11.47
C ASP A 48 0.90 1.08 -10.75
N TRP A 49 1.07 0.74 -9.47
CA TRP A 49 2.15 1.26 -8.63
C TRP A 49 3.55 1.08 -9.23
N MET A 50 3.76 0.04 -10.05
CA MET A 50 5.07 -0.24 -10.62
C MET A 50 5.35 0.58 -11.89
N GLN A 51 4.31 1.02 -12.60
CA GLN A 51 4.44 1.61 -13.92
C GLN A 51 4.00 3.08 -13.98
N ASP A 52 2.89 3.42 -13.34
CA ASP A 52 2.26 4.74 -13.46
C ASP A 52 3.03 5.84 -12.71
N ASP A 53 2.73 7.10 -13.03
CA ASP A 53 3.34 8.26 -12.37
C ASP A 53 2.74 8.44 -10.97
N LEU A 54 3.59 8.42 -9.94
CA LEU A 54 3.17 8.54 -8.54
C LEU A 54 2.49 9.89 -8.25
N HIS A 55 2.77 10.95 -9.01
CA HIS A 55 2.08 12.23 -8.85
C HIS A 55 0.57 12.14 -9.14
N GLN A 56 0.15 11.16 -9.94
CA GLN A 56 -1.27 10.97 -10.23
C GLN A 56 -2.06 10.48 -9.01
N LEU A 57 -1.40 9.86 -8.02
CA LEU A 57 -2.06 9.41 -6.79
C LEU A 57 -2.70 10.56 -5.99
N GLU A 58 -2.16 11.77 -6.10
CA GLU A 58 -2.73 12.95 -5.43
C GLU A 58 -4.07 13.37 -6.02
N GLU A 59 -4.35 12.98 -7.26
CA GLU A 59 -5.55 13.35 -8.02
C GLU A 59 -6.56 12.19 -8.13
N LEU A 60 -6.17 10.97 -7.76
CA LEU A 60 -6.99 9.77 -7.89
C LEU A 60 -7.88 9.57 -6.65
N ASP A 61 -9.19 9.55 -6.89
CA ASP A 61 -10.15 9.04 -5.92
C ASP A 61 -10.11 7.52 -5.86
N THR A 62 -10.10 6.97 -4.64
CA THR A 62 -10.22 5.52 -4.44
C THR A 62 -11.60 5.06 -4.90
N GLN A 63 -11.67 4.08 -5.80
CA GLN A 63 -12.95 3.63 -6.38
C GLN A 63 -13.76 2.79 -5.40
N ALA A 64 -13.09 2.03 -4.54
CA ALA A 64 -13.70 1.30 -3.45
C ALA A 64 -12.67 1.02 -2.36
N VAL A 65 -13.10 1.08 -1.11
CA VAL A 65 -12.30 0.64 0.04
C VAL A 65 -13.06 -0.51 0.70
N PHE A 66 -12.37 -1.63 0.89
CA PHE A 66 -12.91 -2.74 1.66
C PHE A 66 -12.13 -2.89 2.96
N VAL A 67 -12.82 -3.06 4.07
CA VAL A 67 -12.22 -3.37 5.38
C VAL A 67 -12.85 -4.66 5.90
N ALA A 68 -12.02 -5.68 6.09
CA ALA A 68 -12.47 -7.02 6.47
C ALA A 68 -13.56 -7.59 5.52
N GLY A 69 -13.51 -7.20 4.25
CA GLY A 69 -14.41 -7.70 3.20
C GLY A 69 -15.73 -6.93 3.08
N MET A 70 -15.92 -5.88 3.87
CA MET A 70 -17.09 -5.00 3.82
C MET A 70 -16.70 -3.65 3.19
N PRO A 71 -17.56 -3.01 2.38
CA PRO A 71 -17.34 -1.63 1.96
C PRO A 71 -17.17 -0.70 3.16
N ALA A 72 -16.16 0.16 3.13
CA ALA A 72 -15.86 1.14 4.18
C ALA A 72 -16.50 2.51 3.92
#